data_AF-A0A945YED7-F1
#
_entry.id   AF-A0A945YED7-F1
#
_cell.length_a   1.000
_cell.length_b   1.000
_cell.length_c   1.000
_cell.angle_alpha   90.00
_cell.angle_beta   90.00
_cell.angle_gamma   90.00
#
_symmetry.space_group_name_H-M   'P 1'
#
loop_
_entity.id
_entity.type
_entity.pdbx_description
1 polymer ?
#
loop_
_entity_poly.entity_id
_entity_poly.type
_entity_poly.pdbx_seq_one_letter_code
_entity_poly.pdbx_strand_id
1 'polypeptide(L)'
;MKPTAIFLFLQLIGFSFVFAQAETIPAPFIYTPERIEQARVNAAKYDWAATLLQDKLLLADEAAAQPAEHLRAWFTTTTPNDQTSCPSCGEYWLNYVWAWVPEKPDQLICNYCDHVVDTDTYPQNGVIRRTSPQGDIIPHPIYRDEAGKTYPIWQTIGHQKATHAYTWIEALGVAYAITGEDRYATAATQLLYRLAEVYPAYIFHDNFRFDSYPWGWAGKLTGWHLKDAQIFMQLGTAWDGIRHSEVVSDEERAFIEENLFRTGGEMLTAVRPLQGISNDVAYRYGGVALIGRLLQDHDILEWVLAGDESYDRVLD
;
A
#
# COMPACT_ATOMS: atom_id res chain seq x y z
N MET A 1 32.33 -46.78 63.85
CA MET A 1 32.60 -46.29 62.48
C MET A 1 31.96 -47.25 61.49
N LYS A 2 30.84 -46.86 60.88
CA LYS A 2 30.17 -47.49 59.74
C LYS A 2 29.80 -46.33 58.80
N PRO A 3 30.11 -46.35 57.50
CA PRO A 3 29.64 -45.32 56.60
C PRO A 3 28.25 -45.69 56.09
N THR A 4 27.30 -44.79 56.30
CA THR A 4 25.92 -44.87 55.82
C THR A 4 25.89 -44.38 54.37
N ALA A 5 25.39 -45.21 53.45
CA ALA A 5 25.16 -44.83 52.06
C ALA A 5 23.92 -43.92 51.96
N ILE A 6 24.08 -42.75 51.33
CA ILE A 6 22.98 -41.84 50.98
C ILE A 6 22.58 -42.17 49.53
N PHE A 7 21.37 -42.68 49.34
CA PHE A 7 20.75 -42.81 48.01
C PHE A 7 20.01 -41.50 47.70
N LEU A 8 20.44 -40.81 46.64
CA LEU A 8 19.75 -39.64 46.11
C LEU A 8 18.72 -40.12 45.06
N PHE A 9 17.43 -40.00 45.38
CA PHE A 9 16.34 -40.19 44.43
C PHE A 9 16.18 -38.91 43.59
N LEU A 10 16.56 -38.94 42.31
CA LEU A 10 16.23 -37.90 41.34
C LEU A 10 14.87 -38.23 40.72
N GLN A 11 13.84 -37.47 41.10
CA GLN A 11 12.54 -37.49 40.42
C GLN A 11 12.64 -36.69 39.12
N LEU A 12 12.50 -37.39 37.99
CA LEU A 12 12.29 -36.78 36.67
C LEU A 12 10.83 -36.32 36.56
N ILE A 13 10.59 -35.01 36.70
CA ILE A 13 9.33 -34.38 36.32
C ILE A 13 9.40 -34.13 34.82
N GLY A 14 8.70 -34.95 34.04
CA GLY A 14 8.48 -34.71 32.62
C GLY A 14 7.50 -33.54 32.44
N PHE A 15 8.02 -32.36 32.09
CA PHE A 15 7.20 -31.28 31.55
C PHE A 15 6.85 -31.62 30.10
N SER A 16 5.67 -32.18 29.89
CA SER A 16 5.06 -32.25 28.56
C SER A 16 4.60 -30.84 28.16
N PHE A 17 5.39 -30.14 27.35
CA PHE A 17 4.92 -28.95 26.65
C PHE A 17 3.89 -29.40 25.60
N VAL A 18 2.61 -29.19 25.91
CA VAL A 18 1.58 -29.14 24.89
C VAL A 18 1.77 -27.82 24.16
N PHE A 19 2.44 -27.86 23.00
CA PHE A 19 2.38 -26.74 22.06
C PHE A 19 0.92 -26.65 21.60
N ALA A 20 0.21 -25.62 22.04
CA ALA A 20 -1.02 -25.22 21.39
C ALA A 20 -0.65 -24.89 19.94
N GLN A 21 -1.05 -25.73 19.00
CA GLN A 21 -1.08 -25.35 17.59
C GLN A 21 -2.02 -24.15 17.52
N ALA A 22 -1.48 -22.96 17.26
CA ALA A 22 -2.30 -21.82 16.88
C ALA A 22 -3.14 -22.28 15.68
N GLU A 23 -4.46 -22.16 15.78
CA GLU A 23 -5.35 -22.40 14.64
C GLU A 23 -4.90 -21.47 13.52
N THR A 24 -4.33 -22.04 12.46
CA THR A 24 -3.94 -21.25 11.29
C THR A 24 -5.21 -20.73 10.65
N ILE A 25 -5.46 -19.43 10.76
CA ILE A 25 -6.60 -18.78 10.11
C ILE A 25 -6.46 -19.00 8.59
N PRO A 26 -7.51 -19.50 7.90
CA PRO A 26 -7.42 -19.80 6.47
C PRO A 26 -7.04 -18.57 5.64
N ALA A 27 -6.11 -18.77 4.72
CA ALA A 27 -5.70 -17.81 3.70
C ALA A 27 -5.86 -18.45 2.31
N PRO A 28 -6.24 -17.69 1.27
CA PRO A 28 -6.74 -16.32 1.32
C PRO A 28 -8.11 -16.22 2.00
N PHE A 29 -8.37 -15.10 2.69
CA PHE A 29 -9.66 -14.83 3.34
C PHE A 29 -10.54 -13.82 2.60
N ILE A 30 -10.00 -13.01 1.69
CA ILE A 30 -10.78 -12.11 0.83
C ILE A 30 -11.32 -12.88 -0.38
N TYR A 31 -10.41 -13.44 -1.17
CA TYR A 31 -10.74 -14.32 -2.30
C TYR A 31 -10.68 -15.78 -1.85
N THR A 32 -11.64 -16.19 -1.03
CA THR A 32 -11.70 -17.59 -0.56
C THR A 32 -11.78 -18.56 -1.74
N PRO A 33 -11.33 -19.82 -1.60
CA PRO A 33 -11.38 -20.82 -2.66
C PRO A 33 -12.77 -20.95 -3.31
N GLU A 34 -13.84 -20.85 -2.52
CA GLU A 34 -15.22 -20.90 -3.00
C GLU A 34 -15.58 -19.69 -3.87
N ARG A 35 -15.12 -18.49 -3.50
CA ARG A 35 -15.35 -17.27 -4.27
C ARG A 35 -14.58 -17.28 -5.59
N ILE A 36 -13.34 -17.77 -5.56
CA ILE A 36 -12.52 -17.95 -6.76
C ILE A 36 -13.23 -18.92 -7.73
N GLU A 37 -13.69 -20.06 -7.23
CA GLU A 37 -14.38 -21.03 -8.07
C GLU A 37 -15.69 -20.46 -8.62
N GLN A 38 -16.45 -19.74 -7.81
CA GLN A 38 -17.65 -19.05 -8.27
C GLN A 38 -17.34 -18.00 -9.36
N ALA A 39 -16.19 -17.32 -9.27
CA ALA A 39 -15.75 -16.38 -10.29
C ALA A 39 -15.44 -17.10 -11.61
N ARG A 40 -14.77 -18.26 -11.58
CA ARG A 40 -14.52 -19.10 -12.78
C ARG A 40 -15.83 -19.56 -13.43
N VAL A 41 -16.76 -20.06 -12.62
CA VAL A 41 -18.09 -20.48 -13.08
C VAL A 41 -18.86 -19.31 -13.71
N ASN A 42 -18.81 -18.13 -13.09
CA ASN A 42 -19.47 -16.94 -13.63
C ASN A 42 -18.84 -16.50 -14.96
N ALA A 43 -17.51 -16.49 -15.07
CA ALA A 43 -16.81 -16.15 -16.30
C ALA A 43 -17.12 -17.14 -17.44
N ALA A 44 -17.29 -18.43 -17.15
CA ALA A 44 -17.72 -19.42 -18.14
C ALA A 44 -19.19 -19.26 -18.58
N LYS A 45 -20.02 -18.59 -17.77
CA LYS A 45 -21.46 -18.49 -17.97
C LYS A 45 -21.92 -17.15 -18.56
N TYR A 46 -21.27 -16.05 -18.20
CA TYR A 46 -21.73 -14.71 -18.54
C TYR A 46 -20.64 -13.89 -19.24
N ASP A 47 -20.97 -13.33 -20.40
CA ASP A 47 -20.03 -12.54 -21.22
C ASP A 47 -19.44 -11.34 -20.48
N TRP A 48 -20.24 -10.67 -19.62
CA TRP A 48 -19.76 -9.54 -18.83
C TRP A 48 -18.69 -9.97 -17.80
N ALA A 49 -18.85 -11.17 -17.22
CA ALA A 49 -17.90 -11.71 -16.26
C ALA A 49 -16.63 -12.20 -16.96
N ALA A 50 -16.78 -12.82 -18.14
CA ALA A 50 -15.67 -13.19 -19.00
C ALA A 50 -14.83 -11.97 -19.40
N THR A 51 -15.49 -10.88 -19.80
CA THR A 51 -14.83 -9.62 -20.19
C THR A 51 -14.06 -9.02 -19.02
N LEU A 52 -14.68 -8.93 -17.85
CA LEU A 52 -14.02 -8.39 -16.65
C LEU A 52 -12.79 -9.20 -16.25
N LEU A 53 -12.87 -10.53 -16.32
CA LEU A 53 -11.73 -11.40 -16.05
C LEU A 53 -10.64 -11.22 -17.11
N GLN A 54 -11.01 -11.17 -18.39
CA GLN A 54 -10.05 -11.00 -19.48
C GLN A 54 -9.29 -9.68 -19.38
N ASP A 55 -9.97 -8.58 -19.05
CA ASP A 55 -9.33 -7.27 -18.86
C ASP A 55 -8.30 -7.30 -17.73
N LYS A 56 -8.61 -7.99 -16.62
CA LYS A 56 -7.68 -8.19 -15.51
C LYS A 56 -6.49 -9.06 -15.91
N LEU A 57 -6.71 -10.13 -16.66
CA LEU A 57 -5.64 -11.00 -17.14
C LEU A 57 -4.71 -10.26 -18.10
N LEU A 58 -5.23 -9.42 -19.00
CA LEU A 58 -4.41 -8.61 -19.91
C LEU A 58 -3.47 -7.66 -19.16
N LEU A 59 -3.98 -6.95 -18.16
CA LEU A 59 -3.16 -6.08 -17.31
C LEU A 59 -2.12 -6.86 -16.49
N ALA A 60 -2.51 -8.04 -15.99
CA ALA A 60 -1.59 -8.91 -15.25
C ALA A 60 -0.49 -9.48 -16.16
N ASP A 61 -0.82 -9.86 -17.38
CA ASP A 61 0.11 -10.34 -18.40
C ASP A 61 1.12 -9.26 -18.78
N GLU A 62 0.64 -8.03 -19.00
CA GLU A 62 1.48 -6.87 -19.27
C GLU A 62 2.51 -6.66 -18.15
N ALA A 63 2.06 -6.65 -16.90
CA ALA A 63 2.92 -6.45 -15.74
C ALA A 63 3.89 -7.64 -15.53
N ALA A 64 3.40 -8.88 -15.63
CA ALA A 64 4.21 -10.09 -15.43
C ALA A 64 5.27 -10.29 -16.53
N ALA A 65 5.10 -9.66 -17.70
CA ALA A 65 6.11 -9.65 -18.76
C ALA A 65 7.28 -8.68 -18.48
N GLN A 66 7.14 -7.76 -17.52
CA GLN A 66 8.18 -6.77 -17.23
C GLN A 66 9.32 -7.36 -16.40
N PRO A 67 10.58 -6.93 -16.64
CA PRO A 67 11.69 -7.31 -15.77
C PRO A 67 11.56 -6.65 -14.39
N ALA A 68 12.12 -7.28 -13.36
CA ALA A 68 12.05 -6.79 -11.97
C ALA A 68 12.53 -5.34 -11.81
N GLU A 69 13.61 -4.95 -12.51
CA GLU A 69 14.09 -3.56 -12.49
C GLU A 69 13.02 -2.57 -12.98
N HIS A 70 12.29 -2.91 -14.04
CA HIS A 70 11.23 -2.08 -14.58
C HIS A 70 10.07 -1.98 -13.60
N LEU A 71 9.61 -3.10 -13.03
CA LEU A 71 8.56 -3.12 -11.99
C LEU A 71 8.95 -2.23 -10.80
N ARG A 72 10.19 -2.32 -10.34
CA ARG A 72 10.67 -1.56 -9.18
C ARG A 72 10.82 -0.05 -9.47
N ALA A 73 10.93 0.37 -10.73
CA ALA A 73 11.03 1.79 -11.09
C ALA A 73 9.70 2.56 -10.91
N TRP A 74 8.59 1.86 -10.70
CA TRP A 74 7.26 2.46 -10.54
C TRP A 74 7.01 3.12 -9.17
N PHE A 75 7.86 2.83 -8.17
CA PHE A 75 7.82 3.50 -6.87
C PHE A 75 9.11 4.29 -6.61
N THR A 76 8.95 5.60 -6.47
CA THR A 76 10.06 6.55 -6.27
C THR A 76 10.51 6.59 -4.82
N THR A 77 11.75 7.04 -4.56
CA THR A 77 12.21 7.28 -3.18
C THR A 77 11.61 8.54 -2.57
N THR A 78 11.13 9.48 -3.39
CA THR A 78 10.42 10.68 -2.94
C THR A 78 8.96 10.38 -2.70
N THR A 79 8.34 11.03 -1.71
CA THR A 79 6.91 10.91 -1.45
C THR A 79 6.08 11.37 -2.66
N PRO A 80 5.13 10.56 -3.13
CA PRO A 80 4.25 10.94 -4.24
C PRO A 80 3.34 12.11 -3.85
N ASN A 81 3.02 12.98 -4.81
CA ASN A 81 2.10 14.11 -4.61
C ASN A 81 1.50 14.54 -5.95
N ASP A 82 0.19 14.45 -6.08
CA ASP A 82 -0.58 14.85 -7.26
C ASP A 82 -0.80 16.36 -7.40
N GLN A 83 -0.43 17.14 -6.37
CA GLN A 83 -0.85 18.55 -6.25
C GLN A 83 0.16 19.52 -6.86
N THR A 84 0.28 19.46 -8.18
CA THR A 84 1.16 20.35 -8.97
C THR A 84 0.36 21.06 -10.05
N SER A 85 0.31 22.40 -10.01
CA SER A 85 -0.23 23.21 -11.12
C SER A 85 0.68 23.18 -12.35
N CYS A 86 0.15 23.48 -13.54
CA CYS A 86 0.99 23.57 -14.73
C CYS A 86 2.01 24.72 -14.60
N PRO A 87 3.33 24.46 -14.75
CA PRO A 87 4.35 25.51 -14.69
C PRO A 87 4.41 26.37 -15.97
N SER A 88 3.82 25.90 -17.08
CA SER A 88 3.80 26.62 -18.35
C SER A 88 2.68 27.66 -18.42
N CYS A 89 1.41 27.23 -18.24
CA CYS A 89 0.25 28.12 -18.34
C CYS A 89 -0.32 28.57 -16.99
N GLY A 90 0.15 28.00 -15.87
CA GLY A 90 -0.32 28.35 -14.53
C GLY A 90 -1.62 27.66 -14.09
N GLU A 91 -2.21 26.81 -14.93
CA GLU A 91 -3.49 26.16 -14.66
C GLU A 91 -3.48 25.35 -13.35
N TYR A 92 -4.58 25.45 -12.59
CA TYR A 92 -4.64 24.97 -11.22
C TYR A 92 -4.86 23.46 -11.16
N TRP A 93 -4.13 22.76 -10.28
CA TRP A 93 -4.15 21.30 -10.21
C TRP A 93 -5.55 20.70 -9.96
N LEU A 94 -6.41 21.39 -9.20
CA LEU A 94 -7.78 20.95 -8.93
C LEU A 94 -8.67 20.88 -10.18
N ASN A 95 -8.23 21.48 -11.29
CA ASN A 95 -8.91 21.39 -12.58
C ASN A 95 -8.49 20.15 -13.39
N TYR A 96 -7.89 19.13 -12.76
CA TYR A 96 -7.44 17.90 -13.41
C TYR A 96 -6.49 18.17 -14.58
N VAL A 97 -5.47 18.98 -14.29
CA VAL A 97 -4.60 19.58 -15.30
C VAL A 97 -3.71 18.58 -16.06
N TRP A 98 -3.47 17.38 -15.52
CA TRP A 98 -2.51 16.44 -16.09
C TRP A 98 -3.17 15.24 -16.78
N ALA A 99 -2.74 14.99 -18.02
CA ALA A 99 -2.76 13.67 -18.64
C ALA A 99 -1.40 13.00 -18.46
N TRP A 100 -1.42 11.67 -18.35
CA TRP A 100 -0.25 10.82 -18.19
C TRP A 100 -0.52 9.44 -18.81
N VAL A 101 0.50 8.82 -19.40
CA VAL A 101 0.41 7.49 -20.01
C VAL A 101 1.64 6.64 -19.65
N PRO A 102 1.49 5.32 -19.42
CA PRO A 102 2.58 4.46 -18.95
C PRO A 102 3.72 4.30 -19.95
N GLU A 103 3.48 4.49 -21.25
CA GLU A 103 4.50 4.39 -22.30
C GLU A 103 5.50 5.56 -22.29
N LYS A 104 5.11 6.67 -21.64
CA LYS A 104 5.97 7.85 -21.43
C LYS A 104 5.94 8.23 -19.95
N PRO A 105 6.45 7.34 -19.08
CA PRO A 105 6.11 7.38 -17.67
C PRO A 105 6.77 8.55 -16.93
N ASP A 106 7.76 9.21 -17.53
CA ASP A 106 8.47 10.38 -17.00
C ASP A 106 7.95 11.72 -17.56
N GLN A 107 6.80 11.73 -18.23
CA GLN A 107 6.21 12.94 -18.83
C GLN A 107 4.80 13.19 -18.32
N LEU A 108 4.48 14.46 -18.07
CA LEU A 108 3.10 14.93 -17.89
C LEU A 108 2.70 15.79 -19.08
N ILE A 109 1.45 15.71 -19.51
CA ILE A 109 0.89 16.55 -20.57
C ILE A 109 -0.22 17.39 -19.97
N CYS A 110 -0.12 18.72 -20.11
CA CYS A 110 -1.16 19.61 -19.62
C CYS A 110 -2.42 19.53 -20.51
N ASN A 111 -3.58 19.20 -19.93
CA ASN A 111 -4.88 19.11 -20.63
C ASN A 111 -5.39 20.46 -21.18
N TYR A 112 -4.71 21.57 -20.87
CA TYR A 112 -5.16 22.92 -21.20
C TYR A 112 -4.25 23.65 -22.18
N CYS A 113 -2.95 23.39 -22.16
CA CYS A 113 -1.99 24.04 -23.05
C CYS A 113 -1.12 23.07 -23.86
N ASP A 114 -1.40 21.76 -23.76
CA ASP A 114 -0.69 20.66 -24.44
C ASP A 114 0.83 20.60 -24.16
N HIS A 115 1.31 21.39 -23.21
CA HIS A 115 2.72 21.44 -22.89
C HIS A 115 3.15 20.14 -22.21
N VAL A 116 4.25 19.56 -22.71
CA VAL A 116 4.90 18.40 -22.12
C VAL A 116 5.84 18.89 -21.02
N VAL A 117 5.72 18.29 -19.84
CA VAL A 117 6.54 18.58 -18.67
C VAL A 117 7.41 17.36 -18.38
N ASP A 118 8.72 17.55 -18.46
CA ASP A 118 9.76 16.54 -18.22
C ASP A 118 11.03 17.15 -17.60
N THR A 119 12.03 16.30 -17.31
CA THR A 119 13.24 16.72 -16.57
C THR A 119 14.10 17.69 -17.37
N ASP A 120 13.98 17.65 -18.69
CA ASP A 120 14.78 18.45 -19.61
C ASP A 120 14.21 19.87 -19.70
N THR A 121 12.88 19.98 -19.73
CA THR A 121 12.16 21.27 -19.76
C THR A 121 12.04 21.93 -18.39
N TYR A 122 11.95 21.15 -17.31
CA TYR A 122 11.74 21.65 -15.95
C TYR A 122 12.74 21.04 -14.95
N PRO A 123 13.97 21.57 -14.85
CA PRO A 123 15.02 20.94 -14.05
C PRO A 123 14.72 20.95 -12.54
N GLN A 124 15.31 19.99 -11.82
CA GLN A 124 15.30 19.93 -10.35
C GLN A 124 16.24 20.98 -9.73
N ASN A 125 15.87 22.25 -9.81
CA ASN A 125 16.69 23.38 -9.34
C ASN A 125 16.39 23.80 -7.88
N GLY A 126 15.51 23.07 -7.18
CA GLY A 126 15.21 23.30 -5.77
C GLY A 126 14.95 22.00 -5.02
N VAL A 127 14.77 22.12 -3.70
CA VAL A 127 14.48 20.98 -2.83
C VAL A 127 13.58 21.40 -1.66
N ILE A 128 12.53 20.63 -1.41
CA ILE A 128 11.77 20.64 -0.16
C ILE A 128 12.40 19.61 0.78
N ARG A 129 12.64 19.96 2.05
CA ARG A 129 13.16 19.03 3.06
C ARG A 129 12.14 18.84 4.16
N ARG A 130 11.82 17.58 4.45
CA ARG A 130 10.72 17.21 5.34
C ARG A 130 11.13 16.06 6.23
N THR A 131 10.73 16.12 7.48
CA THR A 131 10.98 15.06 8.45
C THR A 131 9.99 13.92 8.22
N SER A 132 10.50 12.70 8.04
CA SER A 132 9.70 11.47 7.99
C SER A 132 9.17 11.12 9.40
N PRO A 133 8.21 10.19 9.51
CA PRO A 133 7.77 9.67 10.80
C PRO A 133 8.92 9.06 11.64
N GLN A 134 9.98 8.58 11.00
CA GLN A 134 11.16 8.00 11.65
C GLN A 134 12.17 9.07 12.12
N GLY A 135 11.93 10.35 11.82
CA GLY A 135 12.81 11.46 12.19
C GLY A 135 13.86 11.82 11.14
N ASP A 136 13.91 11.11 10.02
CA ASP A 136 14.86 11.38 8.94
C ASP A 136 14.45 12.60 8.12
N ILE A 137 15.43 13.39 7.66
CA ILE A 137 15.17 14.52 6.76
C ILE A 137 15.19 14.02 5.31
N ILE A 138 14.01 13.93 4.69
CA ILE A 138 13.83 13.43 3.33
C ILE A 138 13.85 14.60 2.33
N PRO A 139 14.80 14.59 1.37
CA PRO A 139 14.83 15.58 0.29
C PRO A 139 13.82 15.24 -0.81
N HIS A 140 13.06 16.25 -1.22
CA HIS A 140 12.11 16.18 -2.32
C HIS A 140 12.53 17.22 -3.37
N PRO A 141 13.25 16.81 -4.42
CA PRO A 141 13.63 17.71 -5.50
C PRO A 141 12.40 18.30 -6.19
N ILE A 142 12.47 19.58 -6.54
CA ILE A 142 11.37 20.34 -7.13
C ILE A 142 11.90 21.22 -8.26
N TYR A 143 10.98 21.67 -9.13
CA TYR A 143 11.23 22.83 -9.98
C TYR A 143 10.78 24.10 -9.23
N ARG A 144 11.58 25.16 -9.35
CA ARG A 144 11.28 26.50 -8.87
C ARG A 144 11.46 27.50 -9.99
N ASP A 145 10.43 28.31 -10.25
CA ASP A 145 10.51 29.35 -11.27
C ASP A 145 11.28 30.59 -10.79
N GLU A 146 11.50 31.54 -11.69
CA GLU A 146 12.21 32.80 -11.39
C GLU A 146 11.50 33.66 -10.34
N ALA A 147 10.18 33.52 -10.20
CA ALA A 147 9.37 34.20 -9.18
C ALA A 147 9.44 33.48 -7.81
N GLY A 148 10.14 32.35 -7.74
CA GLY A 148 10.32 31.55 -6.53
C GLY A 148 9.17 30.59 -6.23
N LYS A 149 8.18 30.45 -7.13
CA LYS A 149 7.08 29.50 -6.97
C LYS A 149 7.57 28.09 -7.23
N THR A 150 7.10 27.15 -6.41
CA THR A 150 7.52 25.76 -6.39
C THR A 150 6.53 24.87 -7.14
N TYR A 151 7.06 23.91 -7.89
CA TYR A 151 6.31 22.88 -8.62
C TYR A 151 6.90 21.49 -8.31
N PRO A 152 6.22 20.65 -7.51
CA PRO A 152 6.64 19.28 -7.19
C PRO A 152 6.32 18.28 -8.31
N ILE A 153 6.80 18.59 -9.52
CA ILE A 153 6.54 17.83 -10.76
C ILE A 153 6.91 16.34 -10.62
N TRP A 154 8.07 16.06 -10.03
CA TRP A 154 8.60 14.70 -9.90
C TRP A 154 7.79 13.85 -8.94
N GLN A 155 7.21 14.47 -7.92
CA GLN A 155 6.31 13.81 -7.00
C GLN A 155 4.96 13.53 -7.67
N THR A 156 4.52 14.38 -8.61
CA THR A 156 3.32 14.12 -9.42
C THR A 156 3.53 12.98 -10.41
N ILE A 157 4.68 12.93 -11.07
CA ILE A 157 5.05 11.76 -11.89
C ILE A 157 5.13 10.50 -11.02
N GLY A 158 5.78 10.57 -9.85
CA GLY A 158 5.84 9.47 -8.89
C GLY A 158 4.45 9.00 -8.44
N HIS A 159 3.50 9.92 -8.24
CA HIS A 159 2.11 9.60 -7.93
C HIS A 159 1.41 8.87 -9.09
N GLN A 160 1.58 9.32 -10.33
CA GLN A 160 0.98 8.66 -11.50
C GLN A 160 1.54 7.24 -11.68
N LYS A 161 2.86 7.10 -11.55
CA LYS A 161 3.53 5.79 -11.58
C LYS A 161 3.01 4.86 -10.48
N ALA A 162 2.94 5.35 -9.24
CA ALA A 162 2.45 4.56 -8.11
C ALA A 162 0.99 4.12 -8.31
N THR A 163 0.13 5.03 -8.79
CA THR A 163 -1.28 4.73 -9.09
C THR A 163 -1.42 3.63 -10.15
N HIS A 164 -0.62 3.69 -11.21
CA HIS A 164 -0.57 2.63 -12.22
C HIS A 164 -0.09 1.30 -11.65
N ALA A 165 0.96 1.31 -10.84
CA ALA A 165 1.46 0.12 -10.17
C ALA A 165 0.44 -0.52 -9.20
N TYR A 166 -0.39 0.27 -8.51
CA TYR A 166 -1.47 -0.28 -7.69
C TYR A 166 -2.49 -1.07 -8.53
N THR A 167 -2.82 -0.58 -9.74
CA THR A 167 -3.66 -1.30 -10.69
C THR A 167 -3.03 -2.61 -11.15
N TRP A 168 -1.72 -2.62 -11.43
CA TRP A 168 -1.00 -3.85 -11.74
C TRP A 168 -1.01 -4.83 -10.57
N ILE A 169 -0.73 -4.39 -9.33
CA ILE A 169 -0.74 -5.26 -8.15
C ILE A 169 -2.10 -5.94 -7.97
N GLU A 170 -3.20 -5.20 -8.12
CA GLU A 170 -4.55 -5.76 -8.06
C GLU A 170 -4.79 -6.80 -9.17
N ALA A 171 -4.43 -6.46 -10.42
CA ALA A 171 -4.59 -7.37 -11.56
C ALA A 171 -3.78 -8.66 -11.37
N LEU A 172 -2.53 -8.56 -10.92
CA LEU A 172 -1.66 -9.70 -10.64
C LEU A 172 -2.23 -10.59 -9.52
N GLY A 173 -2.77 -10.00 -8.45
CA GLY A 173 -3.42 -10.75 -7.37
C GLY A 173 -4.65 -11.53 -7.85
N VAL A 174 -5.49 -10.89 -8.68
CA VAL A 174 -6.65 -11.56 -9.32
C VAL A 174 -6.19 -12.69 -10.25
N ALA A 175 -5.20 -12.43 -11.11
CA ALA A 175 -4.70 -13.40 -12.06
C ALA A 175 -4.09 -14.61 -11.36
N TYR A 176 -3.29 -14.41 -10.31
CA TYR A 176 -2.76 -15.50 -9.49
C TYR A 176 -3.90 -16.31 -8.84
N ALA A 177 -4.89 -15.65 -8.24
CA ALA A 177 -6.02 -16.34 -7.62
C ALA A 177 -6.79 -17.23 -8.60
N ILE A 178 -6.97 -16.78 -9.84
CA ILE A 178 -7.72 -17.51 -10.87
C ILE A 178 -6.89 -18.63 -11.52
N THR A 179 -5.62 -18.38 -11.81
CA THR A 179 -4.78 -19.28 -12.63
C THR A 179 -3.83 -20.15 -11.83
N GLY A 180 -3.37 -19.68 -10.67
CA GLY A 180 -2.28 -20.28 -9.90
C GLY A 180 -0.89 -20.12 -10.53
N GLU A 181 -0.72 -19.28 -11.56
CA GLU A 181 0.57 -19.11 -12.23
C GLU A 181 1.54 -18.24 -11.42
N ASP A 182 2.68 -18.82 -11.05
CA ASP A 182 3.72 -18.19 -10.23
C ASP A 182 4.23 -16.84 -10.75
N ARG A 183 4.28 -16.64 -12.07
CA ARG A 183 4.77 -15.39 -12.68
C ARG A 183 4.01 -14.16 -12.18
N TYR A 184 2.72 -14.31 -11.88
CA TYR A 184 1.91 -13.22 -11.35
C TYR A 184 2.28 -12.88 -9.90
N ALA A 185 2.48 -13.90 -9.06
CA ALA A 185 2.95 -13.72 -7.69
C ALA A 185 4.37 -13.14 -7.64
N THR A 186 5.27 -13.61 -8.51
CA THR A 186 6.64 -13.06 -8.62
C THR A 186 6.61 -11.56 -8.95
N ALA A 187 5.83 -11.15 -9.96
CA ALA A 187 5.75 -9.74 -10.36
C ALA A 187 5.12 -8.85 -9.27
N ALA A 188 4.03 -9.32 -8.64
CA ALA A 188 3.37 -8.57 -7.57
C ALA A 188 4.30 -8.39 -6.35
N THR A 189 5.08 -9.41 -6.01
CA THR A 189 6.08 -9.34 -4.93
C THR A 189 7.15 -8.31 -5.24
N GLN A 190 7.63 -8.18 -6.48
CA GLN A 190 8.62 -7.14 -6.82
C GLN A 190 8.08 -5.72 -6.63
N LEU A 191 6.81 -5.48 -7.00
CA LEU A 191 6.14 -4.19 -6.81
C LEU A 191 5.92 -3.90 -5.31
N LEU A 192 5.35 -4.85 -4.57
CA LEU A 192 5.06 -4.69 -3.14
C LEU A 192 6.33 -4.56 -2.30
N TYR A 193 7.37 -5.34 -2.60
CA TYR A 193 8.67 -5.25 -1.93
C TYR A 193 9.28 -3.87 -2.14
N ARG A 194 9.25 -3.38 -3.39
CA ARG A 194 9.74 -2.03 -3.68
C ARG A 194 8.98 -0.97 -2.90
N LEU A 195 7.65 -1.07 -2.85
CA LEU A 195 6.86 -0.13 -2.07
C LEU A 195 7.21 -0.22 -0.57
N ALA A 196 7.44 -1.43 -0.04
CA ALA A 196 7.88 -1.65 1.33
C ALA A 196 9.25 -1.01 1.64
N GLU A 197 10.17 -0.93 0.68
CA GLU A 197 11.45 -0.25 0.88
C GLU A 197 11.32 1.26 1.08
N VAL A 198 10.36 1.90 0.39
CA VAL A 198 10.24 3.37 0.34
C VAL A 198 9.15 3.91 1.24
N TYR A 199 8.09 3.13 1.47
CA TYR A 199 6.92 3.57 2.23
C TYR A 199 7.25 4.04 3.64
N PRO A 200 8.12 3.38 4.44
CA PRO A 200 8.48 3.87 5.77
C PRO A 200 8.94 5.33 5.74
N ALA A 201 9.84 5.68 4.83
CA ALA A 201 10.45 7.00 4.73
C ALA A 201 9.51 8.08 4.16
N TYR A 202 8.39 7.72 3.53
CA TYR A 202 7.48 8.73 3.01
C TYR A 202 6.96 9.66 4.12
N ILE A 203 6.84 10.94 3.78
CA ILE A 203 6.38 11.98 4.70
C ILE A 203 4.85 12.02 4.73
N PHE A 204 4.31 12.56 5.82
CA PHE A 204 2.91 12.98 5.82
C PHE A 204 2.73 14.28 5.04
N HIS A 205 1.70 14.32 4.19
CA HIS A 205 1.29 15.52 3.47
C HIS A 205 -0.24 15.57 3.27
N ASP A 206 -0.76 16.77 3.09
CA ASP A 206 -2.15 16.98 2.66
C ASP A 206 -2.21 17.63 1.26
N ASN A 207 -3.41 17.73 0.69
CA ASN A 207 -3.60 18.25 -0.67
C ASN A 207 -3.12 19.71 -0.87
N PHE A 208 -2.91 20.46 0.20
CA PHE A 208 -2.53 21.87 0.14
C PHE A 208 -1.17 22.14 0.81
N ARG A 209 -0.61 21.17 1.53
CA ARG A 209 0.59 21.30 2.35
C ARG A 209 1.55 20.14 2.11
N PHE A 210 2.34 20.26 1.05
CA PHE A 210 3.48 19.37 0.79
C PHE A 210 4.77 19.88 1.43
N ASP A 211 4.95 21.19 1.51
CA ASP A 211 6.12 21.85 2.10
C ASP A 211 5.97 22.25 3.57
N SER A 212 4.74 22.19 4.12
CA SER A 212 4.37 22.65 5.46
C SER A 212 3.65 21.57 6.29
N TYR A 213 3.63 21.72 7.61
CA TYR A 213 3.08 20.66 8.49
C TYR A 213 1.63 20.37 8.08
N PRO A 214 1.26 19.12 7.84
CA PRO A 214 -0.02 18.83 7.22
C PRO A 214 -1.13 18.80 8.27
N TRP A 215 -2.37 18.77 7.82
CA TRP A 215 -3.51 18.57 8.70
C TRP A 215 -3.52 17.16 9.31
N GLY A 216 -4.27 16.94 10.40
CA GLY A 216 -4.25 15.69 11.18
C GLY A 216 -4.80 14.44 10.49
N TRP A 217 -5.25 14.56 9.24
CA TRP A 217 -5.86 13.49 8.43
C TRP A 217 -5.09 13.26 7.12
N ALA A 218 -3.84 13.72 7.10
CA ALA A 218 -2.88 13.58 6.00
C ALA A 218 -2.56 12.13 5.67
N GLY A 219 -2.29 11.86 4.40
CA GLY A 219 -1.77 10.57 3.94
C GLY A 219 -0.26 10.60 3.75
N LYS A 220 0.28 9.46 3.30
CA LYS A 220 1.65 9.27 2.83
C LYS A 220 1.71 8.90 1.35
N LEU A 221 0.74 8.12 0.87
CA LEU A 221 0.60 7.74 -0.54
C LEU A 221 -0.16 8.80 -1.33
N THR A 222 -1.04 9.53 -0.64
CA THR A 222 -1.85 10.64 -1.15
C THR A 222 -1.99 11.73 -0.10
N GLY A 223 -2.57 12.88 -0.47
CA GLY A 223 -2.85 13.95 0.48
C GLY A 223 -4.01 13.67 1.46
N TRP A 224 -4.59 12.48 1.44
CA TRP A 224 -5.69 12.12 2.33
C TRP A 224 -5.68 10.61 2.62
N HIS A 225 -5.21 10.22 3.80
CA HIS A 225 -6.12 9.53 4.70
C HIS A 225 -6.94 8.34 4.18
N LEU A 226 -8.24 8.62 4.01
CA LEU A 226 -9.23 7.83 3.28
C LEU A 226 -8.64 7.06 2.09
N LYS A 227 -7.92 7.75 1.20
CA LYS A 227 -7.43 7.18 -0.04
C LYS A 227 -6.26 6.24 0.20
N ASP A 228 -5.38 6.55 1.16
CA ASP A 228 -4.35 5.61 1.61
C ASP A 228 -4.99 4.33 2.16
N ALA A 229 -6.04 4.44 2.97
CA ALA A 229 -6.77 3.26 3.47
C ALA A 229 -7.37 2.42 2.32
N GLN A 230 -7.93 3.07 1.29
CA GLN A 230 -8.41 2.37 0.08
C GLN A 230 -7.29 1.66 -0.66
N ILE A 231 -6.11 2.28 -0.80
CA ILE A 231 -4.95 1.67 -1.43
C ILE A 231 -4.50 0.46 -0.60
N PHE A 232 -4.40 0.57 0.73
CA PHE A 232 -4.05 -0.58 1.59
C PHE A 232 -5.05 -1.74 1.46
N MET A 233 -6.34 -1.47 1.32
CA MET A 233 -7.32 -2.53 1.05
C MET A 233 -7.10 -3.22 -0.30
N GLN A 234 -6.79 -2.45 -1.34
CA GLN A 234 -6.47 -2.96 -2.67
C GLN A 234 -5.19 -3.83 -2.64
N LEU A 235 -4.10 -3.29 -2.10
CA LEU A 235 -2.81 -3.97 -2.00
C LEU A 235 -2.89 -5.21 -1.11
N GLY A 236 -3.56 -5.08 0.03
CA GLY A 236 -3.68 -6.17 0.98
C GLY A 236 -4.59 -7.30 0.49
N THR A 237 -5.58 -7.00 -0.35
CA THR A 237 -6.38 -8.04 -1.03
C THR A 237 -5.52 -8.85 -2.01
N ALA A 238 -4.66 -8.19 -2.80
CA ALA A 238 -3.73 -8.89 -3.67
C ALA A 238 -2.72 -9.71 -2.87
N TRP A 239 -2.14 -9.11 -1.81
CA TRP A 239 -1.17 -9.78 -0.94
C TRP A 239 -1.77 -11.00 -0.24
N ASP A 240 -3.04 -10.92 0.18
CA ASP A 240 -3.74 -12.05 0.79
C ASP A 240 -3.81 -13.28 -0.11
N GLY A 241 -3.96 -13.07 -1.42
CA GLY A 241 -3.94 -14.13 -2.42
C GLY A 241 -2.56 -14.77 -2.66
N ILE A 242 -1.46 -14.00 -2.54
CA ILE A 242 -0.15 -14.42 -3.06
C ILE A 242 0.91 -14.73 -2.00
N ARG A 243 0.77 -14.24 -0.76
CA ARG A 243 1.83 -14.27 0.28
C ARG A 243 2.29 -15.68 0.72
N HIS A 244 1.49 -16.70 0.41
CA HIS A 244 1.80 -18.12 0.70
C HIS A 244 2.14 -18.92 -0.56
N SER A 245 2.33 -18.26 -1.71
CA SER A 245 2.87 -18.91 -2.92
C SER A 245 4.32 -19.35 -2.70
N GLU A 246 4.74 -20.42 -3.40
CA GLU A 246 6.09 -20.99 -3.23
C GLU A 246 7.20 -20.06 -3.71
N VAL A 247 6.86 -19.08 -4.56
CA VAL A 247 7.81 -18.08 -5.10
C VAL A 247 8.03 -16.88 -4.19
N VAL A 248 7.27 -16.77 -3.10
CA VAL A 248 7.47 -15.73 -2.08
C VAL A 248 8.26 -16.33 -0.93
N SER A 249 9.49 -15.86 -0.75
CA SER A 249 10.30 -16.30 0.38
C SER A 249 9.74 -15.78 1.71
N ASP A 250 10.04 -16.49 2.80
CA ASP A 250 9.66 -16.04 4.14
C ASP A 250 10.28 -14.68 4.50
N GLU A 251 11.48 -14.39 3.98
CA GLU A 251 12.16 -13.10 4.17
C GLU A 251 11.44 -11.96 3.44
N GLU A 252 11.09 -12.15 2.16
CA GLU A 252 10.29 -11.16 1.42
C GLU A 252 8.93 -10.94 2.07
N ARG A 253 8.27 -12.02 2.51
CA ARG A 253 6.99 -11.92 3.20
C ARG A 253 7.11 -11.08 4.46
N ALA A 254 8.06 -11.43 5.34
CA ALA A 254 8.28 -10.70 6.58
C ALA A 254 8.63 -9.22 6.32
N PHE A 255 9.48 -8.95 5.31
CA PHE A 255 9.88 -7.60 4.96
C PHE A 255 8.69 -6.74 4.48
N ILE A 256 7.85 -7.28 3.59
CA ILE A 256 6.66 -6.59 3.08
C ILE A 256 5.65 -6.36 4.21
N GLU A 257 5.37 -7.39 5.01
CA GLU A 257 4.41 -7.31 6.11
C GLU A 257 4.82 -6.27 7.16
N GLU A 258 6.11 -6.19 7.50
CA GLU A 258 6.63 -5.23 8.46
C GLU A 258 6.68 -3.79 7.91
N ASN A 259 7.34 -3.61 6.77
CA ASN A 259 7.68 -2.27 6.28
C ASN A 259 6.55 -1.61 5.48
N LEU A 260 5.59 -2.40 4.95
CA LEU A 260 4.43 -1.86 4.25
C LEU A 260 3.17 -1.97 5.10
N PHE A 261 2.73 -3.18 5.43
CA PHE A 261 1.41 -3.38 6.05
C PHE A 261 1.37 -2.97 7.51
N ARG A 262 2.37 -3.33 8.33
CA ARG A 262 2.44 -2.90 9.74
C ARG A 262 2.64 -1.41 9.85
N THR A 263 3.61 -0.85 9.12
CA THR A 263 3.82 0.61 9.06
C THR A 263 2.56 1.36 8.56
N GLY A 264 1.81 0.76 7.62
CA GLY A 264 0.52 1.26 7.16
C GLY A 264 -0.55 1.23 8.25
N GLY A 265 -0.62 0.11 8.97
CA GLY A 265 -1.49 -0.07 10.13
C GLY A 265 -1.24 0.98 11.21
N GLU A 266 0.02 1.18 11.61
CA GLU A 266 0.44 2.20 12.59
C GLU A 266 0.01 3.60 12.15
N MET A 267 0.16 3.93 10.87
CA MET A 267 -0.28 5.21 10.33
C MET A 267 -1.80 5.38 10.42
N LEU A 268 -2.56 4.35 10.04
CA LEU A 268 -4.02 4.39 10.07
C LEU A 268 -4.59 4.36 11.50
N THR A 269 -3.91 3.75 12.46
CA THR A 269 -4.35 3.68 13.87
C THR A 269 -3.84 4.83 14.73
N ALA A 270 -2.97 5.70 14.20
CA ALA A 270 -2.48 6.90 14.89
C ALA A 270 -3.58 7.92 15.23
N VAL A 271 -4.73 7.84 14.56
CA VAL A 271 -5.96 8.58 14.89
C VAL A 271 -6.94 7.67 15.64
N ARG A 272 -7.79 8.24 16.50
CA ARG A 272 -8.80 7.43 17.22
C ARG A 272 -9.82 6.83 16.23
N PRO A 273 -10.43 5.67 16.54
CA PRO A 273 -11.33 4.99 15.62
C PRO A 273 -12.42 5.88 15.01
N LEU A 274 -13.16 6.65 15.82
CA LEU A 274 -14.23 7.53 15.32
C LEU A 274 -13.80 8.97 15.04
N GLN A 275 -12.51 9.29 15.17
CA GLN A 275 -12.01 10.64 14.90
C GLN A 275 -11.83 10.85 13.39
N GLY A 276 -12.66 11.68 12.76
CA GLY A 276 -12.49 12.04 11.36
C GLY A 276 -13.73 12.59 10.70
N ILE A 277 -13.68 12.66 9.38
CA ILE A 277 -14.83 13.02 8.54
C ILE A 277 -15.61 11.72 8.29
N SER A 278 -16.94 11.78 8.27
CA SER A 278 -17.80 10.58 8.28
C SER A 278 -17.48 9.56 7.18
N ASN A 279 -17.18 10.01 5.96
CA ASN A 279 -16.87 9.13 4.82
C ASN A 279 -15.53 8.39 5.00
N ASP A 280 -14.60 9.03 5.69
CA ASP A 280 -13.23 8.58 5.85
C ASP A 280 -13.08 7.48 6.91
N VAL A 281 -13.88 7.56 7.99
CA VAL A 281 -13.89 6.58 9.08
C VAL A 281 -14.14 5.16 8.55
N ALA A 282 -15.14 4.98 7.68
CA ALA A 282 -15.50 3.65 7.16
C ALA A 282 -14.36 3.00 6.35
N TYR A 283 -13.67 3.78 5.51
CA TYR A 283 -12.53 3.28 4.73
C TYR A 283 -11.34 2.96 5.62
N ARG A 284 -11.08 3.78 6.64
CA ARG A 284 -10.02 3.52 7.63
C ARG A 284 -10.29 2.23 8.40
N TYR A 285 -11.51 2.01 8.88
CA TYR A 285 -11.90 0.73 9.50
C TYR A 285 -11.65 -0.45 8.56
N GLY A 286 -12.06 -0.34 7.29
CA GLY A 286 -11.82 -1.39 6.30
C GLY A 286 -10.34 -1.70 6.10
N GLY A 287 -9.50 -0.66 5.97
CA GLY A 287 -8.05 -0.80 5.83
C GLY A 287 -7.39 -1.42 7.06
N VAL A 288 -7.70 -0.91 8.26
CA VAL A 288 -7.15 -1.42 9.53
C VAL A 288 -7.62 -2.85 9.80
N ALA A 289 -8.88 -3.18 9.57
CA ALA A 289 -9.40 -4.54 9.75
C ALA A 289 -8.73 -5.53 8.79
N LEU A 290 -8.52 -5.12 7.54
CA LEU A 290 -7.83 -5.94 6.56
C LEU A 290 -6.38 -6.18 7.01
N ILE A 291 -5.64 -5.14 7.40
CA ILE A 291 -4.25 -5.24 7.85
C ILE A 291 -4.16 -6.09 9.12
N GLY A 292 -4.98 -5.84 10.13
CA GLY A 292 -4.98 -6.61 11.38
C GLY A 292 -5.23 -8.09 11.14
N ARG A 293 -6.16 -8.43 10.23
CA ARG A 293 -6.41 -9.82 9.84
C ARG A 293 -5.27 -10.42 9.02
N LEU A 294 -4.70 -9.65 8.10
CA LEU A 294 -3.57 -10.04 7.25
C LEU A 294 -2.35 -10.41 8.09
N LEU A 295 -2.03 -9.57 9.08
CA LEU A 295 -0.88 -9.72 9.98
C LEU A 295 -1.16 -10.63 11.19
N GLN A 296 -2.42 -11.05 11.39
CA GLN A 296 -2.89 -11.70 12.61
C GLN A 296 -2.54 -10.88 13.87
N ASP A 297 -2.63 -9.56 13.75
CA ASP A 297 -2.28 -8.61 14.80
C ASP A 297 -3.54 -8.27 15.62
N HIS A 298 -3.59 -8.83 16.83
CA HIS A 298 -4.72 -8.67 17.73
C HIS A 298 -4.89 -7.23 18.25
N ASP A 299 -3.80 -6.47 18.40
CA ASP A 299 -3.85 -5.09 18.90
C ASP A 299 -4.44 -4.17 17.81
N ILE A 300 -4.04 -4.38 16.55
CA ILE A 300 -4.64 -3.69 15.40
C ILE A 300 -6.13 -4.04 15.26
N LEU A 301 -6.50 -5.31 15.46
CA LEU A 301 -7.92 -5.71 15.42
C LEU A 301 -8.72 -5.16 16.60
N GLU A 302 -8.13 -5.06 17.79
CA GLU A 302 -8.76 -4.44 18.95
C GLU A 302 -9.08 -2.96 18.67
N TRP A 303 -8.21 -2.22 17.97
CA TRP A 303 -8.50 -0.85 17.55
C TRP A 303 -9.79 -0.75 16.71
N VAL A 304 -10.06 -1.73 15.85
CA VAL A 304 -11.29 -1.77 15.02
C VAL A 304 -12.52 -2.07 15.86
N LEU A 305 -12.39 -2.95 16.85
CA LEU A 305 -13.49 -3.39 17.71
C LEU A 305 -13.74 -2.46 18.90
N ALA A 306 -12.76 -1.62 19.24
CA ALA A 306 -12.87 -0.59 20.25
C ALA A 306 -13.84 0.50 19.76
N GLY A 307 -15.12 0.32 20.06
CA GLY A 307 -16.12 1.37 19.90
C GLY A 307 -15.76 2.55 20.80
N ASP A 308 -15.67 3.75 20.24
CA ASP A 308 -15.62 4.98 21.04
C ASP A 308 -17.08 5.30 21.46
N GLU A 309 -17.34 5.57 22.75
CA GLU A 309 -18.68 5.80 23.34
C GLU A 309 -19.44 7.02 22.74
N SER A 310 -18.93 7.64 21.68
CA SER A 310 -19.39 8.94 21.17
C SER A 310 -20.59 8.90 20.21
N TYR A 311 -20.95 7.75 19.63
CA TYR A 311 -22.11 7.65 18.74
C TYR A 311 -23.43 7.28 19.44
N ASP A 312 -23.37 6.73 20.65
CA ASP A 312 -24.58 6.39 21.43
C ASP A 312 -25.35 7.62 21.93
N ARG A 313 -24.84 8.84 21.70
CA ARG A 313 -25.50 10.10 22.07
C ARG A 313 -26.14 10.87 20.92
N VAL A 314 -26.12 10.36 19.70
CA VAL A 314 -26.64 11.10 18.51
C VAL A 314 -28.03 10.62 18.08
N LEU A 315 -28.61 9.62 18.75
CA LEU A 315 -29.94 9.09 18.43
C LEU A 315 -30.96 9.11 19.60
N ASP A 316 -30.72 9.95 20.61
CA ASP A 316 -31.75 10.34 21.61
C ASP A 316 -32.26 11.77 21.35
#